data_AF-A0A7S0K8N6-F1
#
_entry.id   AF-A0A7S0K8N6-F1
#
_cell.length_a   1.000
_cell.length_b   1.000
_cell.length_c   1.000
_cell.angle_alpha   90.00
_cell.angle_beta   90.00
_cell.angle_gamma   90.00
#
_symmetry.space_group_name_H-M   'P 1'
#
loop_
_entity.id
_entity.type
_entity.pdbx_description
1 polymer ?
#
loop_
_entity_poly.entity_id
_entity_poly.type
_entity_poly.pdbx_seq_one_letter_code
_entity_poly.pdbx_strand_id
1 'polypeptide(L)'
;RMSVKQLAHARADGRHIVVELFRARRVRAASEASADAHSNDPRSVFLRNLPEGATAESLAAAAEAFVRAEEAKEGGTADEGESRVSECEVARHPRTGLCKGHAILRMVSDDAARLLRHVIGQAFAGSDRVDVRQANAGALEALRAKNAASRERAKA
;
A
#
# COMPACT_ATOMS: atom_id res chain seq x y z
N ARG A 1 -22.24 -13.17 27.07
CA ARG A 1 -20.79 -13.48 27.02
C ARG A 1 -20.64 -14.84 26.36
N MET A 2 -20.05 -14.92 25.17
CA MET A 2 -19.88 -16.21 24.46
C MET A 2 -18.66 -16.97 24.97
N SER A 3 -18.73 -18.30 25.00
CA SER A 3 -17.63 -19.16 25.47
C SER A 3 -16.66 -19.51 24.35
N VAL A 4 -15.40 -19.74 24.70
CA VAL A 4 -14.28 -20.07 23.78
C VAL A 4 -14.58 -21.27 22.85
N LYS A 5 -15.44 -22.19 23.28
CA LYS A 5 -15.87 -23.34 22.45
C LYS A 5 -16.75 -22.92 21.25
N GLN A 6 -17.48 -21.81 21.35
CA GLN A 6 -18.31 -21.28 20.25
C GLN A 6 -17.45 -20.57 19.18
N LEU A 7 -16.30 -20.01 19.58
CA LEU A 7 -15.35 -19.37 18.68
C LEU A 7 -14.62 -20.38 17.77
N ALA A 8 -14.34 -21.58 18.28
CA ALA A 8 -13.69 -22.65 17.52
C ALA A 8 -14.64 -23.29 16.48
N HIS A 9 -15.92 -23.46 16.84
CA HIS A 9 -16.92 -24.01 15.91
C HIS A 9 -17.19 -23.08 14.73
N ALA A 10 -17.22 -21.75 14.97
CA ALA A 10 -17.37 -20.75 13.92
C ALA A 10 -16.18 -20.71 12.92
N ARG A 11 -14.97 -21.09 13.36
CA ARG A 11 -13.80 -21.27 12.48
C ARG A 11 -13.87 -22.56 11.66
N ALA A 12 -14.50 -23.61 12.18
CA ALA A 12 -14.67 -24.88 11.47
C ALA A 12 -15.77 -24.85 10.40
N ASP A 13 -16.78 -23.98 10.56
CA ASP A 13 -17.96 -23.92 9.69
C ASP A 13 -17.71 -23.36 8.27
N GLY A 14 -16.48 -22.97 7.92
CA GLY A 14 -16.12 -22.45 6.60
C GLY A 14 -16.76 -21.10 6.22
N ARG A 15 -17.84 -20.68 6.90
CA ARG A 15 -18.60 -19.46 6.61
C ARG A 15 -17.78 -18.20 6.87
N HIS A 16 -16.94 -18.18 7.91
CA HIS A 16 -16.06 -17.03 8.18
C HIS A 16 -14.93 -16.89 7.15
N ILE A 17 -14.37 -18.03 6.71
CA ILE A 17 -13.34 -18.08 5.65
C ILE A 17 -13.93 -17.61 4.32
N VAL A 18 -15.17 -18.02 4.01
CA VAL A 18 -15.88 -17.59 2.80
C VAL A 18 -16.15 -16.09 2.81
N VAL A 19 -16.56 -15.51 3.95
CA VAL A 19 -16.78 -14.05 4.05
C VAL A 19 -15.47 -13.26 3.88
N GLU A 20 -14.36 -13.74 4.43
CA GLU A 20 -13.03 -13.13 4.22
C GLU A 20 -12.56 -13.27 2.76
N LEU A 21 -12.75 -14.43 2.14
CA LEU A 21 -12.44 -14.66 0.73
C LEU A 21 -13.29 -13.76 -0.18
N PHE A 22 -14.59 -13.59 0.08
CA PHE A 22 -15.47 -12.71 -0.70
C PHE A 22 -15.13 -11.23 -0.50
N ARG A 23 -14.76 -10.80 0.72
CA ARG A 23 -14.23 -9.46 0.95
C ARG A 23 -12.92 -9.25 0.20
N ALA A 24 -11.99 -10.20 0.27
CA ALA A 24 -10.74 -10.14 -0.47
C ALA A 24 -10.97 -10.10 -1.99
N ARG A 25 -11.95 -10.85 -2.51
CA ARG A 25 -12.32 -10.86 -3.94
C ARG A 25 -13.01 -9.57 -4.41
N ARG A 26 -13.89 -8.98 -3.59
CA ARG A 26 -14.53 -7.69 -3.88
C ARG A 26 -13.54 -6.52 -3.81
N VAL A 27 -12.64 -6.54 -2.83
CA VAL A 27 -11.54 -5.56 -2.73
C VAL A 27 -10.58 -5.74 -3.91
N ARG A 28 -10.33 -6.98 -4.35
CA ARG A 28 -9.53 -7.28 -5.55
C ARG A 28 -10.16 -6.71 -6.82
N ALA A 29 -11.45 -6.90 -7.06
CA ALA A 29 -12.14 -6.38 -8.25
C ALA A 29 -12.22 -4.85 -8.30
N ALA A 30 -12.43 -4.17 -7.16
CA ALA A 30 -12.40 -2.71 -7.09
C ALA A 30 -10.97 -2.13 -7.23
N SER A 31 -9.95 -2.93 -6.90
CA SER A 31 -8.53 -2.59 -7.08
C SER A 31 -8.04 -2.89 -8.51
N GLU A 32 -8.61 -3.88 -9.20
CA GLU A 32 -8.30 -4.25 -10.58
C GLU A 32 -9.01 -3.36 -11.62
N ALA A 33 -10.21 -2.83 -11.34
CA ALA A 33 -10.87 -1.88 -12.25
C ALA A 33 -10.13 -0.53 -12.42
N SER A 34 -9.04 -0.31 -11.66
CA SER A 34 -8.13 0.81 -11.82
C SER A 34 -6.95 0.49 -12.76
N ALA A 35 -6.86 -0.74 -13.29
CA ALA A 35 -5.71 -1.30 -14.00
C ALA A 35 -5.73 -1.14 -15.54
N ASP A 36 -6.88 -0.85 -16.14
CA ASP A 36 -7.02 -0.81 -17.60
C ASP A 36 -6.99 0.63 -18.16
N ALA A 37 -5.80 1.24 -18.16
CA ALA A 37 -5.46 2.38 -19.02
C ALA A 37 -3.93 2.49 -19.16
N HIS A 38 -3.44 2.31 -20.39
CA HIS A 38 -2.03 2.07 -20.71
C HIS A 38 -1.17 3.35 -20.73
N SER A 39 -0.87 3.87 -19.53
CA SER A 39 0.28 4.73 -19.30
C SER A 39 0.76 4.46 -17.88
N ASN A 40 2.02 4.08 -17.70
CA ASN A 40 2.59 3.83 -16.38
C ASN A 40 3.58 4.96 -16.07
N ASP A 41 3.38 5.67 -14.97
CA ASP A 41 4.41 6.57 -14.45
C ASP A 41 5.55 5.70 -13.89
N PRO A 42 6.77 5.72 -14.48
CA PRO A 42 7.87 4.85 -14.08
C PRO A 42 8.33 5.11 -12.64
N ARG A 43 8.04 6.30 -12.11
CA ARG A 43 8.39 6.73 -10.75
C ARG A 43 7.35 6.35 -9.71
N SER A 44 6.14 5.99 -10.14
CA SER A 44 5.05 5.69 -9.22
C SER A 44 4.96 4.19 -8.93
N VAL A 45 4.79 3.87 -7.65
CA VAL A 45 4.79 2.52 -7.09
C VAL A 45 3.50 2.32 -6.29
N PHE A 46 2.81 1.22 -6.56
CA PHE A 46 1.64 0.78 -5.83
C PHE A 46 2.05 -0.25 -4.78
N LEU A 47 1.64 0.00 -3.53
CA LEU A 47 1.85 -0.90 -2.39
C LEU A 47 0.53 -1.54 -1.98
N ARG A 48 0.53 -2.84 -1.71
CA ARG A 48 -0.63 -3.61 -1.23
C ARG A 48 -0.27 -4.51 -0.06
N ASN A 49 -1.28 -4.90 0.71
CA ASN A 49 -1.18 -5.70 1.95
C ASN A 49 -0.51 -4.92 3.09
N LEU A 50 -0.84 -3.63 3.16
CA LEU A 50 -0.38 -2.75 4.23
C LEU A 50 -1.22 -2.96 5.51
N PRO A 51 -0.62 -2.81 6.70
CA PRO A 51 -1.35 -2.88 7.96
C PRO A 51 -2.29 -1.69 8.11
N GLU A 52 -3.36 -1.82 8.89
CA GLU A 52 -4.34 -0.74 9.13
C GLU A 52 -3.70 0.52 9.72
N GLY A 53 -2.61 0.35 10.48
CA GLY A 53 -1.82 1.44 11.08
C GLY A 53 -0.82 2.12 10.14
N ALA A 54 -0.70 1.69 8.88
CA ALA A 54 0.24 2.29 7.94
C ALA A 54 -0.05 3.77 7.70
N THR A 55 0.97 4.61 7.88
CA THR A 55 0.93 6.05 7.61
C THR A 55 1.83 6.41 6.43
N ALA A 56 1.59 7.58 5.82
CA ALA A 56 2.40 8.03 4.70
C ALA A 56 3.87 8.18 5.12
N GLU A 57 4.11 8.71 6.32
CA GLU A 57 5.42 8.90 6.92
C GLU A 57 6.13 7.55 7.14
N SER A 58 5.43 6.56 7.70
CA SER A 58 6.01 5.22 7.94
C SER A 58 6.38 4.50 6.64
N LEU A 59 5.57 4.66 5.59
CA LEU A 59 5.81 4.04 4.29
C LEU A 59 6.92 4.75 3.53
N ALA A 60 6.97 6.09 3.58
CA ALA A 60 8.03 6.87 2.97
C ALA A 60 9.38 6.54 3.63
N ALA A 61 9.45 6.53 4.97
CA ALA A 61 10.67 6.16 5.70
C ALA A 61 11.15 4.74 5.39
N ALA A 62 10.22 3.77 5.32
CA ALA A 62 10.57 2.39 4.94
C ALA A 62 11.06 2.29 3.49
N ALA A 63 10.44 3.02 2.57
CA ALA A 63 10.85 3.07 1.17
C ALA A 63 12.24 3.70 1.02
N GLU A 64 12.50 4.81 1.71
CA GLU A 64 13.80 5.47 1.69
C GLU A 64 14.90 4.57 2.27
N ALA A 65 14.66 3.95 3.43
CA ALA A 65 15.61 3.04 4.05
C ALA A 65 15.96 1.87 3.11
N PHE A 66 14.95 1.29 2.44
CA PHE A 66 15.19 0.22 1.48
C PHE A 66 16.02 0.70 0.28
N VAL A 67 15.61 1.79 -0.37
CA VAL A 67 16.33 2.32 -1.55
C VAL A 67 17.77 2.65 -1.20
N ARG A 68 18.02 3.31 -0.06
CA ARG A 68 19.39 3.61 0.41
C ARG A 68 20.20 2.33 0.66
N ALA A 69 19.59 1.31 1.26
CA ALA A 69 20.25 0.04 1.50
C ALA A 69 20.61 -0.69 0.19
N GLU A 70 19.77 -0.61 -0.84
CA GLU A 70 20.09 -1.16 -2.16
C GLU A 70 21.15 -0.33 -2.90
N GLU A 71 21.05 1.01 -2.90
CA GLU A 71 22.04 1.91 -3.51
C GLU A 71 23.45 1.71 -2.91
N ALA A 72 23.54 1.48 -1.59
CA ALA A 72 24.79 1.22 -0.91
C ALA A 72 25.46 -0.10 -1.36
N LYS A 73 24.69 -1.12 -1.78
CA LYS A 73 25.25 -2.38 -2.31
C LYS A 73 25.89 -2.18 -3.67
N GLU A 74 25.41 -1.22 -4.46
CA GLU A 74 25.94 -0.90 -5.79
C GLU A 74 27.18 0.01 -5.73
N GLY A 75 27.69 0.34 -4.53
CA GLY A 75 28.87 1.19 -4.34
C GLY A 75 28.57 2.69 -4.51
N GLY A 76 27.30 3.08 -4.51
CA GLY A 76 26.89 4.48 -4.56
C GLY A 76 27.18 5.20 -3.25
N THR A 77 27.88 6.34 -3.31
CA THR A 77 27.94 7.30 -2.20
C THR A 77 26.62 8.06 -2.17
N ALA A 78 25.59 7.46 -1.59
CA ALA A 78 24.28 8.12 -1.48
C ALA A 78 24.42 9.41 -0.66
N ASP A 79 23.92 10.52 -1.20
CA ASP A 79 23.82 11.78 -0.48
C ASP A 79 22.80 11.62 0.66
N GLU A 80 23.27 11.71 1.90
CA GLU A 80 22.46 11.41 3.09
C GLU A 80 21.31 12.40 3.29
N GLY A 81 21.35 13.58 2.63
CA GLY A 81 20.38 14.66 2.78
C GLY A 81 19.17 14.60 1.85
N GLU A 82 19.21 13.84 0.76
CA GLU A 82 18.12 13.85 -0.23
C GLU A 82 17.07 12.77 0.05
N SER A 83 15.79 13.18 0.03
CA SER A 83 14.66 12.26 0.06
C SER A 83 14.55 11.54 -1.28
N ARG A 84 14.30 10.23 -1.25
CA ARG A 84 14.05 9.42 -2.45
C ARG A 84 12.56 9.34 -2.80
N VAL A 85 11.68 9.74 -1.88
CA VAL A 85 10.22 9.70 -2.02
C VAL A 85 9.72 11.13 -2.22
N SER A 86 9.18 11.44 -3.39
CA SER A 86 8.61 12.76 -3.65
C SER A 86 7.23 12.91 -3.02
N GLU A 87 6.41 11.86 -3.11
CA GLU A 87 5.02 11.90 -2.65
C GLU A 87 4.56 10.54 -2.14
N CYS A 88 3.69 10.51 -1.13
CA CYS A 88 3.05 9.29 -0.64
C CYS A 88 1.58 9.56 -0.31
N GLU A 89 0.68 8.73 -0.84
CA GLU A 89 -0.75 8.77 -0.52
C GLU A 89 -1.23 7.39 -0.07
N VAL A 90 -1.81 7.34 1.13
CA VAL A 90 -2.37 6.11 1.69
C VAL A 90 -3.88 6.08 1.45
N ALA A 91 -4.42 4.97 0.97
CA ALA A 91 -5.86 4.80 0.87
C ALA A 91 -6.47 4.73 2.27
N ARG A 92 -7.36 5.66 2.62
CA ARG A 92 -7.89 5.76 3.99
C ARG A 92 -9.39 5.48 4.07
N HIS A 93 -9.81 4.91 5.19
CA HIS A 93 -11.21 4.78 5.54
C HIS A 93 -11.75 6.13 6.04
N PRO A 94 -12.85 6.65 5.46
CA PRO A 94 -13.31 8.02 5.70
C PRO A 94 -13.65 8.32 7.16
N ARG A 95 -14.18 7.35 7.89
CA ARG A 95 -14.64 7.54 9.28
C ARG A 95 -13.58 7.28 10.33
N THR A 96 -12.65 6.36 10.05
CA THR A 96 -11.68 5.88 11.04
C THR A 96 -10.26 6.39 10.76
N GLY A 97 -9.99 6.94 9.57
CA GLY A 97 -8.66 7.36 9.14
C GLY A 97 -7.67 6.22 8.86
N LEU A 98 -8.06 4.97 9.17
CA LEU A 98 -7.22 3.79 9.03
C LEU A 98 -6.91 3.45 7.57
N CYS A 99 -5.76 2.82 7.34
CA CYS A 99 -5.35 2.35 6.02
C CYS A 99 -6.30 1.26 5.50
N LYS A 100 -6.64 1.33 4.20
CA LYS A 100 -7.42 0.32 3.46
C LYS A 100 -6.55 -0.79 2.85
N GLY A 101 -5.32 -0.96 3.35
CA GLY A 101 -4.38 -1.98 2.92
C GLY A 101 -3.62 -1.69 1.63
N HIS A 102 -3.65 -0.45 1.13
CA HIS A 102 -2.87 -0.04 -0.04
C HIS A 102 -2.49 1.44 -0.03
N ALA A 103 -1.44 1.78 -0.76
CA ALA A 103 -0.91 3.13 -0.91
C ALA A 103 -0.25 3.30 -2.29
N ILE A 104 -0.01 4.54 -2.67
CA ILE A 104 0.78 4.90 -3.85
C ILE A 104 1.92 5.81 -3.40
N LEU A 105 3.14 5.47 -3.79
CA LEU A 105 4.34 6.29 -3.60
C LEU A 105 4.81 6.78 -4.96
N ARG A 106 5.20 8.05 -5.05
CA ARG A 106 5.97 8.58 -6.17
C ARG A 106 7.40 8.77 -5.70
N MET A 107 8.33 8.22 -6.45
CA MET A 107 9.76 8.35 -6.20
C MET A 107 10.32 9.57 -6.92
N VAL A 108 11.48 10.04 -6.48
CA VAL A 108 12.19 11.13 -7.15
C VAL A 108 12.82 10.65 -8.47
N SER A 109 13.25 9.38 -8.52
CA SER A 109 13.86 8.76 -9.71
C SER A 109 13.20 7.45 -10.11
N ASP A 110 13.28 7.13 -11.39
CA ASP A 110 12.83 5.88 -11.99
C ASP A 110 13.61 4.69 -11.41
N ASP A 111 14.90 4.89 -11.11
CA ASP A 111 15.75 3.89 -10.47
C ASP A 111 15.31 3.58 -9.04
N ALA A 112 15.00 4.59 -8.23
CA ALA A 112 14.49 4.35 -6.88
C ALA A 112 13.15 3.59 -6.90
N ALA A 113 12.27 3.91 -7.86
CA ALA A 113 11.04 3.15 -8.07
C ALA A 113 11.32 1.73 -8.55
N ARG A 114 12.35 1.53 -9.39
CA ARG A 114 12.79 0.21 -9.83
C ARG A 114 13.33 -0.62 -8.66
N LEU A 115 14.17 -0.06 -7.80
CA LEU A 115 14.69 -0.74 -6.61
C LEU A 115 13.54 -1.16 -5.69
N LEU A 116 12.58 -0.27 -5.40
CA LEU A 116 11.42 -0.62 -4.58
C LEU A 116 10.57 -1.76 -5.14
N ARG A 117 10.44 -1.89 -6.46
CA ARG A 117 9.70 -3.02 -7.05
C ARG A 117 10.37 -4.38 -6.80
N HIS A 118 11.65 -4.40 -6.40
CA HIS A 118 12.36 -5.62 -6.02
C HIS A 118 12.15 -6.02 -4.54
N VAL A 119 11.38 -5.25 -3.75
CA VAL A 119 11.04 -5.51 -2.33
C VAL A 119 10.17 -6.78 -2.11
N ILE A 120 9.99 -7.63 -3.12
CA ILE A 120 9.08 -8.77 -3.07
C ILE A 120 9.46 -9.72 -1.91
N GLY A 121 8.57 -9.79 -0.91
CA GLY A 121 8.67 -10.75 0.19
C GLY A 121 9.53 -10.32 1.38
N GLN A 122 9.98 -9.07 1.44
CA GLN A 122 10.62 -8.53 2.65
C GLN A 122 9.61 -7.85 3.58
N ALA A 123 9.93 -7.86 4.87
CA ALA A 123 9.13 -7.15 5.86
C ALA A 123 9.21 -5.63 5.58
N PHE A 124 8.07 -5.00 5.33
CA PHE A 124 8.01 -3.58 4.97
C PHE A 124 6.95 -2.89 5.82
N ALA A 125 7.37 -1.85 6.56
CA ALA A 125 6.52 -1.08 7.46
C ALA A 125 5.68 -1.94 8.44
N GLY A 126 6.27 -3.02 8.97
CA GLY A 126 5.63 -3.92 9.91
C GLY A 126 4.65 -4.94 9.30
N SER A 127 4.61 -5.07 7.97
CA SER A 127 3.93 -6.17 7.27
C SER A 127 4.93 -7.22 6.83
N ASP A 128 4.63 -8.50 7.08
CA ASP A 128 5.47 -9.64 6.70
C ASP A 128 5.57 -9.82 5.17
N ARG A 129 4.59 -9.32 4.41
CA ARG A 129 4.54 -9.41 2.94
C ARG A 129 3.81 -8.23 2.32
N VAL A 130 4.55 -7.24 1.85
CA VAL A 130 4.01 -6.16 1.00
C VAL A 130 4.18 -6.55 -0.47
N ASP A 131 3.11 -6.41 -1.25
CA ASP A 131 3.14 -6.57 -2.71
C ASP A 131 3.40 -5.19 -3.33
N VAL A 132 4.49 -5.08 -4.06
CA VAL A 132 4.98 -3.83 -4.65
C VAL A 132 4.93 -3.94 -6.17
N ARG A 133 4.21 -3.02 -6.81
CA ARG A 133 4.01 -3.01 -8.26
C ARG A 133 4.22 -1.61 -8.81
N GLN A 134 4.42 -1.50 -10.11
CA GLN A 134 4.34 -0.20 -10.78
C GLN A 134 2.90 0.33 -10.66
N ALA A 135 2.75 1.61 -10.31
CA ALA A 135 1.46 2.27 -10.33
C ALA A 135 1.13 2.79 -11.74
N ASN A 136 -0.15 2.86 -12.04
CA ASN A 136 -0.61 3.44 -13.30
C ASN A 136 -0.47 4.97 -13.26
N ALA A 137 -0.31 5.59 -14.42
CA ALA A 137 -0.33 7.03 -14.54
C ALA A 137 -1.64 7.60 -13.99
N GLY A 138 -1.53 8.70 -13.24
CA GLY A 138 -2.68 9.34 -12.61
C GLY A 138 -3.26 8.60 -11.40
N ALA A 139 -2.71 7.44 -11.01
CA ALA A 139 -3.26 6.67 -9.89
C ALA A 139 -3.11 7.41 -8.55
N LEU A 140 -2.03 8.17 -8.36
CA LEU A 140 -1.80 8.98 -7.17
C LEU A 140 -2.85 10.08 -7.04
N GLU A 141 -3.09 10.81 -8.13
CA GLU A 141 -4.07 11.87 -8.24
C GLU A 141 -5.49 11.34 -8.06
N ALA A 142 -5.79 10.18 -8.66
CA ALA A 142 -7.08 9.50 -8.48
C ALA A 142 -7.30 9.06 -7.02
N LEU A 143 -6.25 8.55 -6.35
CA LEU A 143 -6.34 8.15 -4.95
C LEU A 143 -6.57 9.37 -4.04
N ARG A 144 -5.88 10.48 -4.29
CA ARG A 144 -6.10 11.76 -3.59
C ARG A 144 -7.52 12.27 -3.77
N ALA A 145 -8.03 12.28 -5.00
CA ALA A 145 -9.40 12.70 -5.28
C ALA A 145 -10.41 11.82 -4.53
N LYS A 146 -10.20 10.49 -4.51
CA LYS A 146 -11.04 9.55 -3.74
C LYS A 146 -10.96 9.80 -2.24
N ASN A 147 -9.79 10.06 -1.69
CA ASN A 147 -9.61 10.37 -0.26
C ASN A 147 -10.24 11.70 0.11
N ALA A 148 -10.12 12.74 -0.71
CA ALA A 148 -10.78 14.03 -0.53
C ALA A 148 -12.31 13.88 -0.56
N ALA A 149 -12.86 13.25 -1.60
CA ALA A 149 -14.30 13.01 -1.72
C ALA A 149 -14.85 12.16 -0.57
N SER A 150 -14.08 11.17 -0.10
CA SER A 150 -14.47 10.33 1.04
C SER A 150 -14.52 11.13 2.35
N ARG A 151 -13.60 12.08 2.56
CA ARG A 151 -13.60 12.97 3.73
C ARG A 151 -14.80 13.92 3.72
N GLU A 152 -15.14 14.50 2.58
CA GLU A 152 -16.32 15.37 2.47
C GLU A 152 -17.61 14.60 2.77
N ARG A 153 -17.77 13.37 2.25
CA ARG A 153 -18.91 12.50 2.57
C ARG A 153 -18.99 12.07 4.05
N ALA A 154 -17.90 12.15 4.80
CA ALA A 154 -17.88 11.77 6.21
C ALA A 154 -18.29 12.93 7.13
N LYS A 155 -18.26 14.17 6.63
CA LYS A 155 -18.66 15.39 7.36
C LYS A 155 -20.16 15.69 7.21
N ALA A 156 -20.79 15.19 6.15
CA ALA A 156 -22.24 15.27 5.90
C ALA A 156 -23.00 14.18 6.67
#